data_AF-A0A1P8KM46-F1
#
_entry.id   AF-A0A1P8KM46-F1
#
_cell.length_a   1.000
_cell.length_b   1.000
_cell.length_c   1.000
_cell.angle_alpha   90.00
_cell.angle_beta   90.00
_cell.angle_gamma   90.00
#
_symmetry.space_group_name_H-M   'P 1'
#
loop_
_entity.id
_entity.type
_entity.pdbx_description
1 polymer ?
#
loop_
_entity_poly.entity_id
_entity_poly.type
_entity_poly.pdbx_seq_one_letter_code
_entity_poly.pdbx_strand_id
1 'polypeptide(L)' 'MEELIVSKEELVQMFDTQELIDTGKSWLMDGKEIDIIALHDVDPKFLQDITNAKFYKLITKGNK' A
#
# COMPACT_ATOMS: atom_id res chain seq x y z
N MET A 1 12.71 4.93 9.38
CA MET A 1 11.65 4.10 8.78
C MET A 1 10.44 4.99 8.71
N GLU A 2 10.07 5.43 7.52
CA GLU A 2 8.85 6.21 7.32
C GLU A 2 7.72 5.24 6.97
N GLU A 3 6.65 5.30 7.74
CA GLU A 3 5.44 4.49 7.55
C GLU A 3 4.32 5.44 7.12
N LEU A 4 3.75 5.19 5.95
CA LEU A 4 2.67 5.98 5.38
C LEU A 4 1.41 5.10 5.25
N ILE A 5 0.29 5.55 5.82
CA ILE A 5 -0.99 4.85 5.65
C ILE A 5 -1.79 5.64 4.62
N VAL A 6 -2.16 4.97 3.54
CA VAL A 6 -2.90 5.55 2.41
C VAL A 6 -4.19 4.80 2.17
N SER A 7 -5.18 5.48 1.61
CA SER A 7 -6.42 4.87 1.15
C SER A 7 -6.20 4.06 -0.13
N LYS A 8 -7.17 3.24 -0.53
CA LYS A 8 -7.15 2.62 -1.88
C LYS A 8 -7.02 3.67 -2.99
N GLU A 9 -7.76 4.76 -2.89
CA GLU A 9 -7.77 5.84 -3.89
C GLU A 9 -6.41 6.52 -3.98
N GLU A 10 -5.82 6.86 -2.84
CA GLU A 10 -4.47 7.43 -2.74
C GLU A 10 -3.42 6.48 -3.32
N LEU A 11 -3.49 5.18 -3.00
CA LEU A 11 -2.57 4.18 -3.55
C LEU A 11 -2.66 4.11 -5.08
N VAL A 12 -3.88 4.16 -5.62
CA VAL A 12 -4.11 4.17 -7.07
C VAL A 12 -3.57 5.46 -7.69
N GLN A 13 -3.77 6.61 -7.04
CA GLN A 13 -3.18 7.87 -7.50
C GLN A 13 -1.66 7.82 -7.50
N MET A 14 -1.03 7.30 -6.44
CA MET A 14 0.43 7.16 -6.36
C MET A 14 1.00 6.22 -7.44
N PHE A 15 0.23 5.21 -7.83
CA PHE A 15 0.59 4.35 -8.95
C PHE A 15 0.43 5.07 -10.30
N ASP A 16 -0.65 5.84 -10.47
CA ASP A 16 -0.92 6.63 -11.68
C ASP A 16 0.10 7.76 -11.89
N THR A 17 0.52 8.42 -10.81
CA THR A 17 1.57 9.46 -10.80
C THR A 17 2.98 8.90 -10.95
N GLN A 18 3.14 7.57 -11.03
CA GLN A 18 4.42 6.85 -11.04
C GLN A 18 5.30 7.12 -9.81
N GLU A 19 4.72 7.61 -8.71
CA GLU A 19 5.41 7.69 -7.42
C GLU A 19 5.69 6.30 -6.87
N LEU A 20 4.84 5.33 -7.21
CA LEU A 20 4.91 3.95 -6.75
C LEU A 20 5.07 3.02 -7.96
N ILE A 21 6.24 2.41 -8.08
CA ILE A 21 6.67 1.60 -9.23
C ILE A 21 6.74 0.13 -8.81
N ASP A 22 6.02 -0.74 -9.51
CA ASP A 22 6.20 -2.18 -9.36
C ASP A 22 7.45 -2.64 -10.13
N THR A 23 8.39 -3.28 -9.44
CA THR A 23 9.56 -3.91 -10.07
C THR A 23 9.36 -5.42 -10.31
N GLY A 24 8.17 -5.94 -9.99
CA GLY A 24 7.82 -7.36 -10.08
C GLY A 24 8.34 -8.21 -8.91
N LYS A 25 9.19 -7.66 -8.04
CA LYS A 25 9.67 -8.31 -6.80
C LYS A 25 9.42 -7.46 -5.56
N SER A 26 9.54 -6.16 -5.71
CA SER A 26 9.29 -5.17 -4.67
C SER A 26 8.69 -3.91 -5.28
N TRP A 27 8.05 -3.12 -4.42
CA TRP A 27 7.56 -1.81 -4.79
C TRP A 27 8.66 -0.79 -4.54
N LEU A 28 8.86 0.13 -5.48
CA LEU A 28 9.77 1.26 -5.34
C LEU A 28 8.96 2.53 -5.21
N MET A 29 9.28 3.34 -4.20
CA MET A 29 8.74 4.68 -4.04
C MET A 29 9.91 5.65 -3.85
N ASP A 30 10.02 6.64 -4.74
CA ASP A 30 11.13 7.63 -4.75
C ASP A 30 12.53 6.96 -4.76
N GLY A 31 12.66 5.83 -5.47
CA GLY A 31 13.91 5.06 -5.53
C GLY A 31 14.25 4.23 -4.28
N LYS A 32 13.34 4.15 -3.30
CA LYS A 32 13.46 3.30 -2.11
C LYS A 32 12.50 2.12 -2.20
N GLU A 33 12.94 0.95 -1.78
CA GLU A 33 12.04 -0.19 -1.67
C GLU A 33 11.03 0.02 -0.55
N ILE A 34 9.78 -0.34 -0.81
CA ILE A 34 8.68 -0.23 0.13
C ILE A 34 7.93 -1.57 0.23
N ASP A 35 7.38 -1.83 1.40
CA ASP A 35 6.42 -2.92 1.62
C ASP A 35 5.01 -2.35 1.71
N ILE A 36 4.07 -2.96 0.99
CA ILE A 36 2.66 -2.58 1.00
C ILE A 36 1.87 -3.63 1.77
N ILE A 37 1.26 -3.24 2.89
CA ILE A 37 0.46 -4.10 3.75
C ILE A 37 -0.99 -3.61 3.66
N ALA A 38 -1.87 -4.42 3.09
CA ALA A 38 -3.28 -4.08 3.01
C ALA A 38 -3.97 -4.25 4.38
N LEU A 39 -4.47 -3.17 4.95
CA LEU A 39 -5.20 -3.17 6.22
C LEU A 39 -6.69 -3.37 5.94
N HIS A 40 -7.16 -4.58 6.24
CA HIS A 40 -8.57 -4.94 6.15
C HIS A 40 -9.16 -4.94 7.55
N ASP A 41 -9.97 -3.93 7.87
CA ASP A 41 -10.81 -3.93 9.06
C ASP A 41 -12.17 -4.53 8.67
N VAL A 42 -12.24 -5.86 8.60
CA VAL A 42 -13.48 -6.59 8.35
C VAL A 42 -13.78 -7.52 9.52
N ASP A 43 -14.83 -7.17 10.25
CA ASP A 43 -15.49 -8.06 11.18
C ASP A 43 -15.99 -9.30 10.41
N PRO A 44 -15.73 -10.54 10.89
CA PRO A 44 -16.03 -11.77 10.14
C PRO A 44 -17.50 -11.94 9.75
N LYS A 45 -18.41 -11.13 10.30
CA LYS A 45 -19.82 -11.07 9.94
C LYS A 45 -20.11 -10.45 8.57
N PHE A 46 -19.18 -9.67 8.02
CA PHE A 46 -19.32 -8.93 6.75
C PHE A 46 -18.42 -9.48 5.64
N LEU A 47 -18.06 -10.76 5.73
CA LEU A 47 -17.24 -11.51 4.75
C LEU A 47 -17.84 -11.56 3.32
N GLN A 48 -18.98 -10.92 3.05
CA GLN A 48 -19.50 -10.73 1.68
C GLN A 48 -18.94 -9.47 1.00
N ASP A 49 -18.35 -8.54 1.74
CA ASP A 49 -17.83 -7.25 1.25
C ASP A 49 -16.28 -7.24 1.12
N ILE A 50 -15.70 -8.41 0.80
CA ILE A 50 -14.24 -8.68 0.73
C ILE A 50 -13.45 -7.70 -0.16
N THR A 51 -14.11 -6.90 -0.99
CA THR A 51 -13.48 -5.95 -1.92
C THR A 51 -13.11 -4.59 -1.34
N ASN A 52 -13.44 -4.29 -0.07
CA ASN A 52 -13.23 -2.97 0.54
C ASN A 52 -12.09 -2.92 1.57
N ALA A 53 -10.87 -3.27 1.15
CA ALA A 53 -9.67 -2.83 1.88
C ALA A 53 -9.63 -1.29 1.85
N LYS A 54 -10.02 -0.65 2.96
CA LYS A 54 -10.11 0.82 3.02
C LYS A 54 -8.74 1.48 3.09
N PHE A 55 -7.74 0.78 3.65
CA PHE A 55 -6.42 1.34 3.91
C PHE A 55 -5.30 0.37 3.54
N TYR A 56 -4.20 0.95 3.09
CA TYR A 56 -2.95 0.27 2.76
C TYR A 56 -1.84 0.98 3.51
N LYS A 57 -0.97 0.21 4.16
CA LYS A 57 0.19 0.73 4.86
C LYS A 57 1.43 0.50 4.00
N LEU A 58 2.06 1.59 3.61
CA LEU A 58 3.32 1.66 2.89
C LEU A 58 4.45 1.82 3.92
N ILE A 59 5.39 0.90 3.94
CA ILE A 59 6.54 0.93 4.85
C ILE A 59 7.79 1.09 4.00
N THR A 60 8.47 2.23 4.12
CA THR A 60 9.74 2.44 3.42
C THR A 60 10.86 1.64 4.09
N LYS A 61 11.45 0.70 3.35
CA LYS A 61 12.71 0.06 3.74
C LYS A 61 13.83 1.05 3.47
N GLY A 62 14.04 1.92 4.45
CA GLY A 62 15.24 2.76 4.48
C GLY A 62 16.47 1.87 4.51
N ASN A 63 17.21 1.83 3.41
CA ASN A 63 18.51 1.17 3.34
C ASN A 63 19.39 1.75 4.45
N LYS A 64 19.92 0.89 5.32
CA LYS A 64 20.92 1.24 6.31
C LYS A 64 22.31 1.05 5.72
#